data_AF-A0A656HEC2-F1
#
_entry.id   AF-A0A656HEC2-F1
#
_cell.length_a   1.000
_cell.length_b   1.000
_cell.length_c   1.000
_cell.angle_alpha   90.00
_cell.angle_beta   90.00
_cell.angle_gamma   90.00
#
_symmetry.space_group_name_H-M   'P 1'
#
loop_
_entity.id
_entity.type
_entity.pdbx_description
1 polymer ?
#
loop_
_entity_poly.entity_id
_entity_poly.type
_entity_poly.pdbx_seq_one_letter_code
_entity_poly.pdbx_strand_id
1 'polypeptide(L)'
;MNGNTTHVEKPLTDEGGEVRELTAADMAAFSPLADVLPELAKIVPRRGKQKAPTKERITIRLSSDVVEYFRDSGEGWQTRLDEVLKAYIAEHRRAA
;
A
#
# COMPACT_ATOMS: atom_id res chain seq x y z
N MET A 1 34.25 -40.85 21.63
CA MET A 1 32.94 -40.55 22.27
C MET A 1 32.36 -39.36 21.54
N ASN A 2 31.60 -39.58 20.46
CA ASN A 2 31.08 -38.48 19.66
C ASN A 2 29.60 -38.78 19.39
N GLY A 3 28.74 -38.29 20.28
CA GLY A 3 27.29 -38.44 20.17
C GLY A 3 26.75 -37.55 19.06
N ASN A 4 26.12 -38.16 18.06
CA ASN A 4 25.50 -37.46 16.95
C ASN A 4 24.12 -36.95 17.41
N THR A 5 24.02 -35.67 17.77
CA THR A 5 22.75 -35.02 18.12
C THR A 5 21.88 -34.90 16.88
N THR A 6 21.03 -35.91 16.67
CA THR A 6 19.99 -35.88 15.64
C THR A 6 18.85 -35.02 16.19
N HIS A 7 18.81 -33.73 15.86
CA HIS A 7 17.58 -32.95 16.04
C HIS A 7 16.59 -33.43 14.98
N VAL A 8 15.73 -34.39 15.34
CA VAL A 8 14.56 -34.73 14.53
C VAL A 8 13.59 -33.57 14.70
N GLU A 9 13.62 -32.60 13.79
CA GLU A 9 12.61 -31.54 13.76
C GLU A 9 11.24 -32.19 13.55
N LYS A 10 10.34 -32.00 14.52
CA LYS A 10 9.00 -32.58 14.47
C LYS A 10 8.30 -32.11 13.18
N PRO A 11 7.70 -33.02 12.39
CA PRO A 11 6.95 -32.63 11.20
C PRO A 11 5.87 -31.61 11.55
N LEU A 12 5.54 -30.74 10.59
CA LEU A 12 4.57 -29.65 10.80
C LEU A 12 3.17 -30.19 11.13
N THR A 13 2.85 -31.40 10.68
CA THR A 13 1.57 -32.06 10.88
C THR A 13 1.78 -33.43 11.52
N ASP A 14 0.92 -33.82 12.46
CA ASP A 14 0.92 -35.16 13.04
C ASP A 14 0.06 -36.17 12.24
N GLU A 15 0.02 -37.42 12.68
CA GLU A 15 -0.75 -38.50 12.03
C GLU A 15 -2.26 -38.22 11.99
N GLY A 16 -2.77 -37.37 12.90
CA GLY A 16 -4.17 -36.94 12.95
C GLY A 16 -4.48 -35.78 12.01
N GLY A 17 -3.47 -35.21 11.35
CA GLY A 17 -3.64 -34.04 10.49
C GLY A 17 -3.56 -32.71 11.25
N GLU A 18 -3.23 -32.72 12.53
CA GLU A 18 -3.16 -31.50 13.33
C GLU A 18 -1.81 -30.79 13.13
N VAL A 19 -1.87 -29.48 12.92
CA VAL A 19 -0.70 -28.64 12.67
C VAL A 19 -0.10 -28.20 14.00
N ARG A 20 1.20 -28.44 14.20
CA ARG A 20 1.90 -27.97 15.40
C ARG A 20 2.04 -26.44 15.39
N GLU A 21 2.20 -25.86 16.58
CA GLU A 21 2.47 -24.44 16.75
C GLU A 21 3.72 -23.99 15.96
N LEU A 22 3.62 -22.79 15.39
CA LEU A 22 4.71 -22.15 14.66
C LEU A 22 5.76 -21.63 15.65
N THR A 23 7.00 -22.06 15.50
CA THR A 23 8.12 -21.67 16.36
C THR A 23 8.92 -20.52 15.76
N ALA A 24 9.77 -19.91 16.59
CA ALA A 24 10.72 -18.90 16.10
C ALA A 24 11.72 -19.44 15.08
N ALA A 25 12.09 -20.73 15.17
CA ALA A 25 12.97 -21.38 14.21
C ALA A 25 12.31 -21.50 12.82
N ASP A 26 11.01 -21.83 12.79
CA ASP A 26 10.25 -21.88 11.54
C ASP A 26 10.20 -20.51 10.85
N MET A 27 9.96 -19.44 11.62
CA MET A 27 9.96 -18.07 11.08
C MET A 27 11.32 -17.63 10.56
N ALA A 28 12.41 -18.05 11.21
CA ALA A 28 13.77 -17.73 10.78
C ALA A 28 14.15 -18.43 9.45
N ALA A 29 13.49 -19.54 9.13
CA ALA A 29 13.69 -20.27 7.88
C ALA A 29 12.92 -19.66 6.69
N PHE A 30 12.03 -18.69 6.91
CA PHE A 30 11.25 -18.08 5.83
C PHE A 30 12.12 -17.24 4.90
N SER A 31 11.89 -17.41 3.59
CA SER A 31 12.59 -16.68 2.53
C SER A 31 11.63 -15.86 1.68
N PRO A 32 12.06 -14.73 1.11
CA PRO A 32 11.23 -13.92 0.21
C PRO A 32 10.69 -14.74 -0.97
N LEU A 33 9.43 -14.51 -1.35
CA LEU A 33 8.78 -15.20 -2.49
C LEU A 33 9.59 -15.08 -3.79
N ALA A 34 10.24 -13.93 -3.99
CA ALA A 34 11.07 -13.68 -5.17
C ALA A 34 12.28 -14.62 -5.26
N ASP A 35 12.77 -15.12 -4.13
CA ASP A 35 13.96 -15.98 -4.06
C ASP A 35 13.58 -17.47 -4.20
N VAL A 36 12.39 -17.86 -3.74
CA VAL A 36 11.91 -19.26 -3.81
C VAL A 36 11.13 -19.56 -5.08
N LEU A 37 10.23 -18.66 -5.52
CA LEU A 37 9.35 -18.83 -6.68
C LEU A 37 9.35 -17.55 -7.55
N PRO A 38 10.41 -17.33 -8.35
CA PRO A 38 10.60 -16.09 -9.10
C PRO A 38 9.52 -15.86 -10.17
N GLU A 39 9.02 -16.92 -10.81
CA GLU A 39 7.97 -16.79 -11.85
C GLU A 39 6.64 -16.31 -11.28
N LEU A 40 6.27 -16.77 -10.07
CA LEU A 40 5.07 -16.30 -9.39
C LEU A 40 5.23 -14.84 -8.92
N ALA A 41 6.42 -14.47 -8.45
CA ALA A 41 6.71 -13.12 -7.98
C ALA A 41 6.52 -12.04 -9.08
N LYS A 42 6.69 -12.40 -10.37
CA LYS A 42 6.48 -11.48 -11.50
C LYS A 42 5.01 -11.14 -11.75
N ILE A 43 4.08 -12.03 -11.41
CA ILE A 43 2.65 -11.86 -11.68
C ILE A 43 1.86 -11.37 -10.47
N VAL A 44 2.48 -11.35 -9.27
CA VAL A 44 1.86 -10.75 -8.08
C VAL A 44 1.82 -9.22 -8.25
N PRO A 45 0.63 -8.59 -8.26
CA PRO A 45 0.52 -7.14 -8.42
C PRO A 45 1.16 -6.44 -7.23
N ARG A 46 2.34 -5.84 -7.45
CA ARG A 46 2.95 -4.96 -6.47
C ARG A 46 2.23 -3.63 -6.49
N ARG A 47 1.41 -3.37 -5.47
CA ARG A 47 0.90 -2.01 -5.25
C ARG A 47 2.11 -1.10 -5.05
N GLY A 48 2.31 -0.17 -5.98
CA GLY A 48 3.46 0.73 -5.94
C GLY A 48 3.50 1.52 -4.64
N LYS A 49 4.70 1.93 -4.20
CA LYS A 49 4.83 2.91 -3.11
C LYS A 49 3.96 4.12 -3.46
N GLN A 50 3.05 4.51 -2.55
CA GLN A 50 2.34 5.79 -2.67
C GLN A 50 3.38 6.89 -2.47
N LYS A 51 3.98 7.37 -3.57
CA LYS A 51 5.26 8.10 -3.59
C LYS A 51 5.25 9.43 -2.81
N ALA A 52 4.09 10.01 -2.52
CA ALA A 52 3.90 11.17 -1.66
C ALA A 52 2.39 11.39 -1.48
N PRO A 53 1.92 12.10 -0.44
CA PRO A 53 0.58 12.66 -0.47
C PRO A 53 0.53 13.64 -1.65
N THR A 54 -0.23 13.29 -2.70
CA THR A 54 -0.36 14.11 -3.93
C THR A 54 -1.09 15.43 -3.68
N LYS A 55 -1.75 15.55 -2.51
CA LYS A 55 -2.55 16.71 -2.11
C LYS A 55 -2.22 17.07 -0.67
N GLU A 56 -1.99 18.34 -0.42
CA GLU A 56 -1.83 18.88 0.94
C GLU A 56 -3.20 19.33 1.47
N ARG A 57 -3.57 18.91 2.68
CA ARG A 57 -4.81 19.35 3.32
C ARG A 57 -4.56 20.66 4.05
N ILE A 58 -5.02 21.76 3.48
CA ILE A 58 -4.99 23.08 4.10
C ILE A 58 -6.39 23.55 4.49
N THR A 59 -6.48 24.38 5.52
CA THR A 59 -7.72 25.06 5.93
C THR A 59 -7.74 26.45 5.31
N ILE A 60 -8.64 26.69 4.35
CA ILE A 60 -8.85 28.00 3.72
C ILE A 60 -10.31 28.43 3.87
N ARG A 61 -10.56 29.74 3.90
CA ARG A 61 -11.92 30.30 3.81
C ARG A 61 -12.17 30.72 2.38
N LEU A 62 -13.31 30.30 1.83
CA LEU A 62 -13.81 30.68 0.52
C LEU A 62 -15.14 31.43 0.69
N SER A 63 -15.49 32.27 -0.27
CA SER A 63 -16.79 32.94 -0.33
C SER A 63 -17.94 31.92 -0.41
N SER A 64 -19.11 32.25 0.15
CA SER A 64 -20.24 31.32 0.23
C SER A 64 -20.76 30.89 -1.13
N ASP A 65 -20.86 31.83 -2.06
CA ASP A 65 -21.26 31.62 -3.46
C ASP A 65 -20.36 30.62 -4.19
N VAL A 66 -19.05 30.71 -4.00
CA VAL A 66 -18.08 29.75 -4.58
C VAL A 66 -18.31 28.36 -4.01
N VAL A 67 -18.49 28.23 -2.70
CA VAL A 67 -18.70 26.93 -2.05
C VAL A 67 -20.01 26.30 -2.49
N GLU A 68 -21.09 27.07 -2.57
CA GLU A 68 -22.40 26.63 -3.04
C GLU A 68 -22.33 26.13 -4.48
N TYR A 69 -21.76 26.93 -5.39
CA TYR A 69 -21.60 26.58 -6.81
C TYR A 69 -20.92 25.22 -7.00
N PHE A 70 -19.80 24.98 -6.30
CA PHE A 70 -19.11 23.70 -6.44
C PHE A 70 -19.89 22.57 -5.74
N ARG A 71 -20.45 22.78 -4.54
CA ARG A 71 -21.22 21.72 -3.85
C ARG A 71 -22.42 21.25 -4.66
N ASP A 72 -23.10 22.15 -5.34
CA ASP A 72 -24.26 21.84 -6.19
C ASP A 72 -23.89 20.97 -7.40
N SER A 73 -22.61 20.93 -7.78
CA SER A 73 -22.12 20.00 -8.81
C SER A 73 -22.13 18.52 -8.38
N GLY A 74 -22.35 18.23 -7.10
CA GLY A 74 -22.47 16.88 -6.56
C GLY A 74 -21.13 16.21 -6.21
N GLU A 75 -21.09 14.88 -6.29
CA GLU A 75 -19.90 14.09 -5.94
C GLU A 75 -18.67 14.55 -6.74
N GLY A 76 -17.53 14.67 -6.05
CA GLY A 76 -16.28 15.13 -6.66
C GLY A 76 -16.13 16.66 -6.77
N TRP A 77 -17.01 17.46 -6.15
CA TRP A 77 -16.91 18.93 -6.19
C TRP A 77 -15.55 19.50 -5.76
N GLN A 78 -14.89 18.89 -4.76
CA GLN A 78 -13.54 19.30 -4.33
C GLN A 78 -12.50 19.04 -5.41
N THR A 79 -12.63 17.96 -6.18
CA THR A 79 -11.75 17.66 -7.31
C THR A 79 -11.97 18.68 -8.42
N ARG A 80 -13.23 19.03 -8.74
CA ARG A 80 -13.52 20.11 -9.70
C ARG A 80 -12.95 21.45 -9.27
N LEU A 81 -13.03 21.79 -7.99
CA LEU A 81 -12.41 23.00 -7.46
C LEU A 81 -10.88 23.00 -7.65
N ASP A 82 -10.21 21.88 -7.35
CA ASP A 82 -8.76 21.70 -7.57
C ASP A 82 -8.38 21.85 -9.05
N GLU A 83 -9.17 21.32 -9.97
CA GLU A 83 -8.96 21.46 -11.42
C GLU A 83 -9.06 22.90 -11.89
N VAL A 84 -10.05 23.67 -11.41
CA VAL A 84 -10.20 25.09 -11.72
C VAL A 84 -8.99 25.89 -11.23
N LEU A 85 -8.53 25.63 -10.00
CA LEU A 85 -7.34 26.30 -9.45
C LEU A 85 -6.08 25.97 -10.26
N LYS A 86 -5.92 24.72 -10.71
CA LYS A 86 -4.82 24.33 -11.60
C LYS A 86 -4.87 25.03 -12.95
N ALA A 87 -6.06 25.14 -13.55
CA ALA A 87 -6.25 25.84 -14.82
C ALA A 87 -5.88 27.33 -14.67
N TYR A 88 -6.36 27.98 -13.61
CA TYR A 88 -6.01 29.36 -13.28
C TYR A 88 -4.49 29.54 -13.16
N ILE A 89 -3.80 28.67 -12.41
CA ILE A 89 -2.34 28.71 -12.29
C ILE A 89 -1.66 28.54 -13.66
N ALA A 90 -2.11 27.58 -14.47
CA ALA A 90 -1.50 27.30 -15.77
C ALA A 90 -1.68 28.43 -16.78
N GLU A 91 -2.76 29.19 -16.69
CA GLU A 91 -3.02 30.39 -17.48
C GLU A 91 -2.13 31.55 -17.03
N HIS A 92 -2.11 31.84 -15.73
CA HIS A 92 -1.42 33.01 -15.17
C HIS A 92 0.10 32.82 -15.05
N ARG A 93 0.57 31.58 -15.04
CA ARG A 93 2.01 31.25 -15.11
C ARG A 93 2.58 31.38 -16.52
N ARG A 94 1.73 31.38 -17.56
CA ARG A 94 2.16 31.60 -18.95
C ARG A 94 2.24 33.08 -19.33
N ALA A 95 1.60 33.95 -18.56
CA ALA A 95 1.59 35.40 -18.76
C ALA A 95 2.69 36.15 -17.98
N ALA A 96 3.50 35.42 -17.20
CA ALA A 96 4.63 35.93 -16.40
C ALA A 96 5.94 35.30 -16.90
#